data_AF-A0A1H3EBM3-F1
#
_entry.id   AF-A0A1H3EBM3-F1
#
_cell.length_a   1.000
_cell.length_b   1.000
_cell.length_c   1.000
_cell.angle_alpha   90.00
_cell.angle_beta   90.00
_cell.angle_gamma   90.00
#
_symmetry.space_group_name_H-M   'P 1'
#
loop_
_entity.id
_entity.type
_entity.pdbx_description
1 polymer ?
#
loop_
_entity_poly.entity_id
_entity_poly.type
_entity_poly.pdbx_seq_one_letter_code
_entity_poly.pdbx_strand_id
1 'polypeptide(L)'
;MVADTVGGDRFTDSLRCLTAGGRMLVIGFAAGSIPEVEVNRLLLNNLDVVGVGWGACAKARPGYPRGQWTEILPRLESGALAPPIGGTYAVDDVRDALEAIDRRQALGKLVLRLRG
;
A
#
# COMPACT_ATOMS: atom_id res chain seq x y z
N MET A 1 -10.92 -9.21 7.37
CA MET A 1 -10.28 -7.88 7.21
C MET A 1 -9.97 -7.71 5.73
N VAL A 2 -10.17 -6.52 5.19
CA VAL A 2 -9.83 -6.17 3.81
C VAL A 2 -8.86 -4.99 3.83
N ALA A 3 -7.80 -5.06 3.04
CA ALA A 3 -6.84 -4.00 2.84
C ALA A 3 -7.04 -3.40 1.44
N ASP A 4 -7.63 -2.21 1.39
CA ASP A 4 -8.01 -1.55 0.15
C ASP A 4 -7.00 -0.45 -0.22
N THR A 5 -6.33 -0.66 -1.34
CA THR A 5 -5.37 0.29 -1.94
C THR A 5 -5.93 0.96 -3.20
N VAL A 6 -7.15 0.59 -3.61
CA VAL A 6 -7.72 0.91 -4.91
C VAL A 6 -8.72 2.05 -4.78
N GLY A 7 -9.64 1.99 -3.81
CA GLY A 7 -10.73 2.95 -3.67
C GLY A 7 -11.73 2.91 -4.82
N GLY A 8 -12.37 4.06 -5.08
CA GLY A 8 -13.44 4.21 -6.07
C GLY A 8 -14.60 3.24 -5.86
N ASP A 9 -15.29 2.89 -6.95
CA ASP A 9 -16.53 2.10 -6.90
C ASP A 9 -16.32 0.69 -6.31
N ARG A 10 -15.11 0.15 -6.44
CA ARG A 10 -14.73 -1.16 -5.88
C ARG A 10 -14.74 -1.20 -4.36
N PHE A 11 -14.68 -0.05 -3.70
CA PHE A 11 -14.70 0.01 -2.24
C PHE A 11 -15.97 -0.61 -1.65
N THR A 12 -17.12 -0.44 -2.31
CA THR A 12 -18.38 -1.05 -1.87
C THR A 12 -18.35 -2.56 -2.01
N ASP A 13 -17.71 -3.10 -3.05
CA ASP A 13 -17.55 -4.54 -3.23
C ASP A 13 -16.58 -5.11 -2.19
N SER A 14 -15.47 -4.41 -1.92
CA SER A 14 -14.55 -4.72 -0.84
C SER A 14 -15.28 -4.81 0.52
N LEU A 15 -16.22 -3.91 0.81
CA LEU A 15 -17.01 -3.93 2.04
C LEU A 15 -17.90 -5.20 2.13
N ARG A 16 -18.45 -5.66 1.02
CA ARG A 16 -19.30 -6.87 0.98
C ARG A 16 -18.53 -8.16 1.26
N CYS A 17 -17.21 -8.15 1.07
CA CYS A 17 -16.34 -9.28 1.41
C CYS A 17 -16.12 -9.45 2.92
N LEU A 18 -16.53 -8.49 3.75
CA LEU A 18 -16.37 -8.54 5.20
C LEU A 18 -17.51 -9.32 5.87
N THR A 19 -17.14 -10.21 6.78
CA THR A 19 -18.07 -10.83 7.73
C THR A 19 -18.37 -9.87 8.90
N ALA A 20 -19.33 -10.24 9.75
CA ALA A 20 -19.65 -9.47 10.96
C ALA A 20 -18.40 -9.16 11.81
N GLY A 21 -18.28 -7.93 12.30
CA GLY A 21 -17.11 -7.42 13.03
C GLY A 21 -15.88 -7.17 12.15
N GLY A 22 -16.01 -7.27 10.83
CA GLY A 22 -14.91 -7.11 9.89
C GLY A 22 -14.39 -5.67 9.79
N ARG A 23 -13.10 -5.56 9.47
CA ARG A 23 -12.43 -4.27 9.28
C ARG A 23 -12.01 -4.02 7.84
N MET A 24 -12.38 -2.86 7.34
CA MET A 24 -11.90 -2.26 6.09
C MET A 24 -10.74 -1.31 6.39
N LEU A 25 -9.56 -1.58 5.82
CA LEU A 25 -8.40 -0.71 5.93
C LEU A 25 -8.26 0.14 4.67
N VAL A 26 -8.32 1.46 4.81
CA VAL A 26 -8.16 2.42 3.71
C VAL A 26 -6.70 2.84 3.61
N ILE A 27 -6.00 2.37 2.58
CA ILE A 27 -4.55 2.59 2.40
C ILE A 27 -4.27 3.58 1.27
N GLY A 28 -5.04 3.54 0.18
CA GLY A 28 -4.81 4.38 -0.99
C GLY A 28 -5.96 4.38 -1.99
N PHE A 29 -5.80 5.17 -3.05
CA PHE A 29 -6.84 5.45 -4.06
C PHE A 29 -6.30 5.25 -5.47
N ALA A 30 -5.73 4.07 -5.78
CA ALA A 30 -5.14 3.80 -7.09
C ALA A 30 -6.14 3.94 -8.27
N ALA A 31 -7.44 3.84 -8.01
CA ALA A 31 -8.50 4.11 -8.99
C ALA A 31 -8.68 5.61 -9.30
N GLY A 32 -8.08 6.51 -8.51
CA GLY A 32 -8.11 7.96 -8.72
C GLY A 32 -9.29 8.69 -8.08
N SER A 33 -10.25 8.00 -7.45
CA SER A 33 -11.35 8.62 -6.74
C SER A 33 -11.44 8.18 -5.28
N ILE A 34 -11.89 9.11 -4.42
CA ILE A 34 -12.13 8.86 -3.00
C ILE A 34 -13.51 8.18 -2.89
N PRO A 35 -13.59 6.99 -2.26
CA PRO A 35 -14.86 6.28 -2.13
C PRO A 35 -15.76 6.93 -1.08
N GLU A 36 -17.07 6.85 -1.31
CA GLU A 36 -18.10 7.17 -0.32
C GLU A 36 -18.59 5.88 0.35
N VAL A 37 -18.96 5.99 1.63
CA VAL A 37 -19.46 4.85 2.41
C VAL A 37 -20.83 5.17 2.97
N GLU A 38 -21.83 4.42 2.52
CA GLU A 38 -23.15 4.44 3.15
C GLU A 38 -23.06 3.76 4.53
N VAL A 39 -23.23 4.52 5.60
CA VAL A 39 -22.99 4.06 6.98
C VAL A 39 -23.91 2.92 7.43
N ASN A 40 -25.09 2.76 6.82
CA ASN A 40 -25.96 1.62 7.05
C ASN A 40 -25.29 0.28 6.69
N ARG A 41 -24.36 0.27 5.71
CA ARG A 41 -23.59 -0.94 5.35
C ARG A 41 -22.66 -1.36 6.48
N LEU A 42 -22.15 -0.40 7.25
CA LEU A 42 -21.32 -0.69 8.42
C LEU A 42 -22.17 -1.22 9.57
N LEU A 43 -23.34 -0.62 9.78
CA LEU A 43 -24.27 -0.97 10.87
C LEU A 43 -24.69 -2.45 10.83
N LEU A 44 -25.10 -2.96 9.67
CA LEU A 44 -25.73 -4.30 9.57
C LEU A 44 -24.81 -5.45 10.01
N ASN A 45 -23.50 -5.28 9.83
CA ASN A 45 -22.49 -6.27 10.18
C ASN A 45 -21.52 -5.78 11.25
N ASN A 46 -21.79 -4.65 11.92
CA ASN A 46 -20.89 -4.03 12.89
C ASN A 46 -19.45 -3.88 12.35
N LEU A 47 -19.31 -3.27 11.17
CA LEU A 47 -18.02 -3.15 10.48
C LEU A 47 -17.25 -1.88 10.89
N ASP A 48 -15.92 -1.99 10.87
CA ASP A 48 -15.00 -0.87 11.03
C ASP A 48 -14.51 -0.38 9.65
N VAL A 49 -14.36 0.94 9.49
CA VAL A 49 -13.55 1.56 8.43
C VAL A 49 -12.42 2.35 9.06
N VAL A 50 -11.17 1.97 8.77
CA VAL A 50 -9.98 2.49 9.44
C VAL A 50 -9.00 3.04 8.42
N GLY A 51 -8.62 4.32 8.58
CA GLY A 51 -7.57 4.93 7.77
C GLY A 51 -6.18 4.41 8.15
N VAL A 52 -5.37 4.07 7.15
CA VAL A 52 -3.99 3.58 7.32
C VAL A 52 -3.01 4.49 6.59
N GLY A 53 -2.85 5.71 7.12
CA GLY A 53 -1.87 6.68 6.61
C GLY A 53 -0.51 6.51 7.29
N TRP A 54 0.41 5.72 6.69
CA TRP A 54 1.74 5.48 7.28
C TRP A 54 2.51 6.78 7.55
N GLY A 55 2.52 7.72 6.59
CA GLY A 55 3.23 9.01 6.76
C GLY A 55 2.67 9.87 7.89
N ALA A 56 1.34 9.92 8.04
CA ALA A 56 0.69 10.64 9.14
C ALA A 56 1.00 9.98 10.50
N CYS A 57 0.94 8.64 10.55
CA CYS A 57 1.27 7.87 11.74
C CYS A 57 2.74 8.06 12.15
N ALA A 58 3.68 7.97 11.21
CA ALA A 58 5.11 8.13 11.45
C ALA A 58 5.45 9.56 11.91
N LYS A 59 4.87 10.58 11.26
CA LYS A 59 5.11 11.99 11.61
C LYS A 59 4.66 12.34 13.03
N ALA A 60 3.56 11.74 13.49
CA ALA A 60 3.03 11.98 14.83
C ALA A 60 3.76 11.19 15.93
N ARG A 61 4.64 10.23 15.59
CA ARG A 61 5.23 9.29 16.55
C ARG A 61 6.76 9.22 16.37
N PRO A 62 7.52 10.08 17.07
CA PRO A 62 8.97 10.01 17.05
C PRO A 62 9.47 8.59 17.40
N GLY A 63 10.43 8.08 16.63
CA GLY A 63 10.97 6.73 16.82
C GLY A 63 10.14 5.59 16.22
N TYR A 64 8.90 5.84 15.77
CA TYR A 64 8.06 4.80 15.14
C TYR A 64 8.73 4.13 13.93
N PRO A 65 9.31 4.86 12.95
CA PRO A 65 10.02 4.23 11.84
C PRO A 65 11.20 3.36 12.29
N ARG A 66 11.94 3.80 13.32
CA ARG A 66 13.08 3.02 13.86
C ARG A 66 12.61 1.69 14.45
N GLY A 67 11.51 1.71 15.19
CA GLY A 67 10.91 0.48 15.73
C GLY A 67 10.50 -0.50 14.63
N GLN A 68 9.88 -0.02 13.55
CA GLN A 68 9.53 -0.86 12.39
C GLN A 68 10.77 -1.48 11.74
N TRP A 69 11.84 -0.69 11.57
CA TRP A 69 13.09 -1.19 11.00
C TRP A 69 13.76 -2.28 11.84
N THR A 70 13.68 -2.21 13.17
CA THR A 70 14.17 -3.27 14.07
C THR A 70 13.51 -4.63 13.77
N GLU A 71 12.25 -4.65 13.34
CA GLU A 71 11.54 -5.88 12.98
C GLU A 71 11.74 -6.30 11.52
N ILE A 72 11.84 -5.33 10.61
CA ILE A 72 11.91 -5.56 9.16
C ILE A 72 13.31 -5.99 8.73
N LEU A 73 14.37 -5.34 9.25
CA LEU A 73 15.74 -5.55 8.78
C LEU A 73 16.21 -7.02 8.90
N PRO A 74 16.01 -7.72 10.02
CA PRO A 74 16.43 -9.13 10.13
C PRO A 74 15.69 -10.04 9.14
N ARG A 75 14.45 -9.71 8.79
CA ARG A 75 13.66 -10.48 7.81
C ARG A 75 14.14 -10.24 6.39
N LEU A 76 14.58 -9.02 6.08
CA LEU A 76 15.24 -8.72 4.80
C LEU A 76 16.58 -9.45 4.69
N GLU A 77 17.43 -9.37 5.72
CA GLU A 77 18.76 -9.99 5.74
C GLU A 77 18.71 -11.52 5.65
N SER A 78 17.73 -12.14 6.32
CA SER A 78 17.51 -13.59 6.23
C SER A 78 16.82 -14.05 4.94
N GLY A 79 16.33 -13.12 4.11
CA GLY A 79 15.55 -13.42 2.91
C GLY A 79 14.10 -13.85 3.18
N ALA A 80 13.65 -13.89 4.45
CA ALA A 80 12.26 -14.19 4.81
C ALA A 80 11.27 -13.12 4.30
N LEU A 81 11.76 -11.89 4.09
CA LEU A 81 11.07 -10.83 3.37
C LEU A 81 11.88 -10.49 2.13
N ALA A 82 11.35 -10.82 0.95
CA ALA A 82 11.99 -10.54 -0.33
C ALA A 82 11.06 -9.65 -1.19
N PRO A 83 11.23 -8.32 -1.16
CA PRO A 83 10.43 -7.42 -1.97
C PRO A 83 10.63 -7.69 -3.48
N PRO A 84 9.56 -7.76 -4.28
CA PRO A 84 9.70 -7.98 -5.71
C PRO A 84 10.35 -6.76 -6.37
N ILE A 85 11.51 -6.96 -6.98
CA ILE A 85 12.19 -5.98 -7.82
C ILE A 85 11.73 -6.22 -9.26
N GLY A 86 10.93 -5.29 -9.78
CA GLY A 86 10.37 -5.38 -11.13
C GLY A 86 11.37 -5.02 -12.23
N GLY A 87 12.44 -4.31 -11.87
CA GLY A 87 13.52 -3.95 -12.79
C GLY A 87 14.56 -3.08 -12.12
N THR A 88 15.81 -3.18 -12.58
CA THR A 88 16.90 -2.29 -12.16
C THR A 88 17.44 -1.59 -13.40
N TYR A 89 17.47 -0.27 -13.36
CA TYR A 89 17.91 0.60 -14.45
C TYR A 89 19.16 1.36 -14.03
N ALA A 90 20.04 1.72 -14.95
CA ALA A 90 21.07 2.70 -14.62
C ALA A 90 20.40 4.07 -14.35
N VAL A 91 21.04 4.92 -13.56
CA VAL A 91 20.53 6.27 -13.29
C VAL A 91 20.35 7.10 -14.58
N ASP A 92 21.21 6.88 -15.58
CA ASP A 92 21.14 7.53 -16.89
C ASP A 92 19.89 7.09 -17.68
N ASP A 93 19.33 5.91 -17.36
CA ASP A 93 18.15 5.32 -18.01
C ASP A 93 16.85 5.67 -17.26
N VAL A 94 16.84 6.74 -16.46
CA VAL A 94 15.67 7.14 -15.65
C VAL A 94 14.41 7.35 -16.50
N ARG A 95 14.58 7.81 -17.75
CA ARG A 95 13.46 7.98 -18.70
C ARG A 95 12.77 6.66 -18.96
N ASP A 96 13.52 5.61 -19.26
CA ASP A 96 12.98 4.29 -19.57
C ASP A 96 12.28 3.68 -18.35
N ALA A 97 12.85 3.86 -17.16
CA ALA A 97 12.22 3.43 -15.92
C ALA A 97 10.86 4.14 -15.68
N LEU A 98 10.77 5.43 -15.97
CA LEU A 98 9.50 6.19 -15.85
C LEU A 98 8.49 5.77 -16.93
N GLU A 99 8.94 5.55 -18.17
CA GLU A 99 8.07 5.03 -19.24
C GLU A 99 7.51 3.65 -18.90
N ALA A 100 8.30 2.78 -18.28
CA ALA A 100 7.83 1.47 -17.81
C ALA A 100 6.74 1.58 -16.73
N ILE A 101 6.82 2.59 -15.86
CA ILE A 101 5.78 2.89 -14.86
C ILE A 101 4.51 3.39 -15.56
N ASP A 102 4.65 4.34 -16.48
CA ASP A 102 3.53 4.95 -17.21
C ASP A 102 2.76 3.92 -18.04
N ARG A 103 3.49 3.03 -18.73
CA ARG A 103 2.91 1.90 -19.48
C ARG A 103 2.40 0.76 -18.59
N ARG A 104 2.41 0.92 -17.27
CA ARG A 104 1.99 -0.08 -16.27
C ARG A 104 2.71 -1.44 -16.40
N GLN A 105 3.97 -1.41 -16.79
CA GLN A 105 4.83 -2.59 -16.94
C GLN A 105 5.62 -2.91 -15.66
N ALA A 106 5.60 -2.02 -14.68
CA ALA A 106 6.25 -2.24 -13.38
C ALA A 106 5.46 -3.25 -12.52
N LEU A 107 5.82 -4.53 -12.60
CA LEU A 107 5.25 -5.62 -11.77
C LEU A 107 5.87 -5.71 -10.36
N GLY A 108 6.73 -4.76 -10.00
CA GLY A 108 7.41 -4.67 -8.72
C GLY A 108 8.13 -3.33 -8.61
N LYS A 109 8.95 -3.15 -7.57
CA LYS A 109 9.70 -1.90 -7.40
C LYS A 109 10.72 -1.77 -8.52
N LEU A 110 10.69 -0.65 -9.24
CA LEU A 110 11.80 -0.25 -10.11
C LEU A 110 12.86 0.48 -9.29
N VAL A 111 14.12 0.11 -9.51
CA VAL A 111 15.28 0.65 -8.78
C VAL A 111 16.23 1.31 -9.77
N LEU A 112 16.74 2.48 -9.42
CA LEU A 112 17.84 3.12 -10.15
C LEU A 112 19.16 2.78 -9.46
N ARG A 113 20.13 2.29 -10.24
CA ARG A 113 21.50 2.08 -9.79
C ARG A 113 22.33 3.31 -10.12
N LEU A 114 22.85 3.94 -9.07
CA LEU A 114 23.85 4.99 -9.22
C LEU A 114 25.18 4.36 -9.67
N ARG A 115 25.95 5.07 -10.52
CA ARG A 115 27.33 4.66 -10.81
C ARG A 115 28.10 4.60 -9.49
N GLY A 116 28.78 3.48 -9.25
CA GLY A 116 29.77 3.37 -8.18
C GLY A 116 31.06 4.08 -8.53
#